data_AF-A0A0F9B8R6-F1
#
_entry.id   AF-A0A0F9B8R6-F1
#
_cell.length_a   1.000
_cell.length_b   1.000
_cell.length_c   1.000
_cell.angle_alpha   90.00
_cell.angle_beta   90.00
_cell.angle_gamma   90.00
#
_symmetry.space_group_name_H-M   'P 1'
#
loop_
_entity.id
_entity.type
_entity.pdbx_description
1 polymer ?
#
loop_
_entity_poly.entity_id
_entity_poly.type
_entity_poly.pdbx_seq_one_letter_code
_entity_poly.pdbx_strand_id
1 'polypeptide(L)'
;MMIKYTPTILVLFMLVGCAPALTSRMTIVENLDPILKLEERAYRMQARVAALSYMGKISGETLLAVIYHYDVYYPYYLAASIYLTNGQLDEYKKAIKLAGVELVAIQVLIDGSIGKNRLSQSSPRDLIYER
;
A
#
# COMPACT_ATOMS: atom_id res chain seq x y z
N MET A 1 14.51 60.74 -38.56
CA MET A 1 15.51 59.66 -38.40
C MET A 1 14.72 58.37 -38.19
N MET A 2 14.69 57.50 -39.20
CA MET A 2 13.78 56.32 -39.28
C MET A 2 14.38 55.12 -38.53
N ILE A 3 13.63 54.56 -37.58
CA ILE A 3 13.96 53.27 -36.95
C ILE A 3 13.22 52.17 -37.72
N LYS A 4 13.97 51.27 -38.36
CA LYS A 4 13.45 50.07 -39.03
C LYS A 4 13.27 48.98 -37.99
N TYR A 5 12.06 48.46 -37.82
CA TYR A 5 11.80 47.23 -37.06
C TYR A 5 11.56 46.08 -38.04
N THR A 6 12.51 45.17 -38.14
CA THR A 6 12.32 43.85 -38.76
C THR A 6 11.70 42.89 -37.74
N PRO A 7 10.63 42.15 -38.07
CA PRO A 7 10.02 41.19 -37.17
C PRO A 7 10.82 39.88 -37.21
N THR A 8 11.67 39.64 -36.22
CA THR A 8 12.28 38.31 -36.01
C THR A 8 11.24 37.40 -35.40
N ILE A 9 10.58 36.63 -36.27
CA ILE A 9 9.80 35.44 -35.93
C ILE A 9 10.75 34.47 -35.21
N LEU A 10 10.64 34.40 -33.88
CA LEU A 10 11.27 33.36 -33.08
C LEU A 10 10.18 32.38 -32.66
N VAL A 11 9.84 31.45 -33.56
CA VAL A 11 9.04 30.28 -33.22
C VAL A 11 9.90 29.41 -32.31
N LEU A 12 9.72 29.58 -31.01
CA LEU A 12 10.31 28.72 -30.00
C LEU A 12 9.47 27.43 -29.95
N PHE A 13 9.83 26.45 -30.77
CA PHE A 13 9.37 25.06 -30.67
C PHE A 13 9.92 24.43 -29.38
N MET A 14 9.33 24.75 -28.22
CA MET A 14 9.48 23.96 -27.01
C MET A 14 8.49 22.78 -27.05
N LEU A 15 8.75 21.82 -27.93
CA LEU A 15 8.11 20.50 -27.91
C LEU A 15 9.17 19.44 -27.63
N VAL A 16 9.77 19.50 -26.44
CA VAL A 16 10.50 18.36 -25.87
C VAL A 16 9.93 18.15 -24.47
N GLY A 17 8.81 17.45 -24.42
CA GLY A 17 8.08 17.16 -23.19
C GLY A 17 7.60 15.72 -23.20
N CYS A 18 8.53 14.81 -22.90
CA CYS A 18 8.31 13.47 -22.34
C CYS A 18 7.37 12.54 -23.13
N ALA A 19 7.91 11.80 -24.10
CA ALA A 19 7.31 10.52 -24.43
C ALA A 19 7.46 9.60 -23.20
N PRO A 20 6.39 9.04 -22.62
CA PRO A 20 6.55 8.03 -21.58
C PRO A 20 7.30 6.86 -22.22
N ALA A 21 8.50 6.57 -21.73
CA ALA A 21 9.25 5.40 -22.15
C ALA A 21 8.39 4.18 -21.80
N LEU A 22 7.76 3.59 -22.83
CA LEU A 22 6.97 2.38 -22.66
C LEU A 22 7.92 1.31 -22.10
N THR A 23 7.63 0.85 -20.89
CA THR A 23 8.53 -0.05 -20.18
C THR A 23 8.64 -1.36 -20.93
N SER A 24 9.87 -1.90 -21.02
CA SER A 24 10.06 -3.21 -21.65
C SER A 24 9.31 -4.27 -20.83
N ARG A 25 8.61 -5.18 -21.52
CA ARG A 25 7.91 -6.31 -20.88
C ARG A 25 8.80 -7.05 -19.87
N MET A 26 10.10 -7.14 -20.15
CA MET A 26 11.09 -7.78 -19.29
C MET A 26 11.23 -7.08 -17.94
N THR A 27 11.30 -5.75 -17.92
CA THR A 27 11.37 -4.95 -16.69
C THR A 27 10.14 -5.16 -15.80
N ILE A 28 8.95 -5.27 -16.41
CA ILE A 28 7.71 -5.55 -15.67
C ILE A 28 7.79 -6.92 -15.00
N VAL A 29 8.16 -7.96 -15.76
CA VAL A 29 8.23 -9.34 -15.26
C VAL A 29 9.25 -9.47 -14.12
N GLU A 30 10.43 -8.86 -14.25
CA GLU A 30 11.49 -8.88 -13.24
C GLU A 30 11.09 -8.20 -11.92
N ASN A 31 10.14 -7.25 -11.97
CA ASN A 31 9.71 -6.47 -10.83
C ASN A 31 8.24 -6.76 -10.43
N LEU A 32 7.64 -7.85 -10.92
CA LEU A 32 6.25 -8.18 -10.61
C LEU A 32 6.10 -8.78 -9.20
N ASP A 33 7.08 -9.57 -8.76
CA ASP A 33 7.03 -10.35 -7.52
C ASP A 33 6.69 -9.52 -6.26
N PRO A 34 7.26 -8.32 -6.02
CA PRO A 34 6.90 -7.53 -4.85
C PRO A 34 5.42 -7.09 -4.81
N ILE A 35 4.80 -6.77 -5.96
CA ILE A 35 3.37 -6.43 -6.04
C ILE A 35 2.52 -7.65 -5.67
N LEU A 36 2.85 -8.82 -6.23
CA LEU A 36 2.11 -10.05 -5.96
C LEU A 36 2.18 -10.44 -4.47
N LYS A 37 3.34 -10.24 -3.83
CA LYS A 37 3.50 -10.47 -2.39
C LYS A 37 2.67 -9.51 -1.54
N LEU A 38 2.50 -8.25 -1.96
CA LEU A 38 1.60 -7.31 -1.29
C LEU A 38 0.15 -7.76 -1.41
N GLU A 39 -0.30 -8.12 -2.61
CA GLU A 39 -1.65 -8.60 -2.88
C GLU A 39 -1.99 -9.85 -2.05
N GLU A 40 -1.11 -10.85 -2.08
CA GLU A 40 -1.28 -12.08 -1.30
C GLU A 40 -1.35 -11.80 0.21
N ARG A 41 -0.51 -10.87 0.70
CA ARG A 41 -0.52 -10.46 2.10
C ARG A 41 -1.82 -9.75 2.47
N ALA A 42 -2.30 -8.83 1.64
CA ALA A 42 -3.56 -8.12 1.85
C ALA A 42 -4.75 -9.10 1.90
N TYR A 43 -4.79 -10.07 0.99
CA TYR A 43 -5.82 -11.11 0.96
C TYR A 43 -5.86 -11.93 2.26
N ARG A 44 -4.70 -12.38 2.75
CA ARG A 44 -4.60 -13.10 4.03
C ARG A 44 -5.08 -12.25 5.21
N MET A 45 -4.78 -10.96 5.22
CA MET A 45 -5.22 -10.04 6.27
C MET A 45 -6.74 -9.86 6.23
N GLN A 46 -7.31 -9.65 5.05
CA GLN A 46 -8.76 -9.53 4.88
C GLN A 46 -9.49 -10.79 5.37
N ALA A 47 -8.99 -11.97 5.01
CA ALA A 47 -9.53 -13.25 5.48
C ALA A 47 -9.47 -13.38 7.01
N ARG A 48 -8.35 -12.97 7.63
CA ARG A 48 -8.18 -12.95 9.09
C ARG A 48 -9.13 -11.98 9.77
N VAL A 49 -9.29 -10.77 9.24
CA VAL A 49 -10.20 -9.75 9.79
C VAL A 49 -11.65 -10.25 9.71
N ALA A 50 -12.05 -10.83 8.58
CA ALA A 50 -13.37 -11.42 8.41
C ALA A 50 -13.63 -12.54 9.41
N ALA A 51 -12.67 -13.44 9.61
CA ALA A 51 -12.76 -14.52 10.59
C ALA A 51 -12.87 -13.98 12.03
N LEU A 52 -12.04 -13.00 12.41
CA LEU A 52 -12.10 -12.39 13.74
C LEU A 52 -13.40 -11.61 13.97
N SER A 53 -13.92 -10.94 12.93
CA SER A 53 -15.21 -10.25 12.98
C SER A 53 -16.35 -11.22 13.18
N TYR A 54 -16.37 -12.34 12.44
CA TYR A 54 -17.37 -13.39 12.61
C TYR A 54 -17.34 -14.01 14.02
N MET A 55 -16.15 -14.19 14.59
CA MET A 55 -15.98 -14.71 15.95
C MET A 55 -16.23 -13.68 17.07
N GLY A 56 -16.54 -12.42 16.73
CA GLY A 56 -16.65 -11.34 17.72
C GLY A 56 -15.34 -11.02 18.45
N LYS A 57 -14.19 -11.38 17.86
CA LYS A 57 -12.85 -11.27 18.46
C LYS A 57 -12.10 -9.99 18.06
N ILE A 58 -12.70 -9.15 17.23
CA ILE A 58 -12.17 -7.84 16.86
C ILE A 58 -13.13 -6.76 17.38
N SER A 59 -12.57 -5.75 18.04
CA SER A 59 -13.35 -4.61 18.51
C SER A 59 -13.73 -3.69 17.34
N GLY A 60 -14.80 -2.90 17.50
CA GLY A 60 -15.18 -1.90 16.49
C GLY A 60 -14.09 -0.87 16.23
N GLU A 61 -13.37 -0.44 17.28
CA GLU A 61 -12.23 0.48 17.17
C GLU A 61 -11.09 -0.14 16.36
N THR A 62 -10.71 -1.40 16.66
CA THR A 62 -9.69 -2.10 15.87
C THR A 62 -10.12 -2.25 14.41
N LEU A 63 -11.39 -2.60 14.16
CA LEU A 63 -11.90 -2.76 12.80
C LEU A 63 -11.82 -1.45 12.01
N LEU A 64 -12.19 -0.32 12.62
CA LEU A 64 -12.05 1.00 12.00
C LEU A 64 -10.58 1.35 11.71
N ALA A 65 -9.67 1.05 12.63
CA ALA A 65 -8.24 1.26 12.41
C ALA A 65 -7.69 0.38 11.27
N VAL A 66 -8.14 -0.87 11.16
CA VAL A 66 -7.80 -1.76 10.04
C VAL A 66 -8.29 -1.18 8.72
N ILE A 67 -9.54 -0.70 8.66
CA ILE A 67 -10.12 -0.07 7.47
C ILE A 67 -9.29 1.15 7.07
N TYR A 68 -8.94 2.02 8.02
CA TYR A 68 -8.11 3.19 7.76
C TYR A 68 -6.78 2.83 7.10
N HIS A 69 -6.04 1.87 7.66
CA HIS A 69 -4.77 1.44 7.06
C HIS A 69 -4.95 0.76 5.70
N TYR A 70 -6.08 0.07 5.48
CA TYR A 70 -6.39 -0.52 4.19
C TYR A 70 -6.67 0.56 3.12
N ASP A 71 -7.41 1.60 3.50
CA ASP A 71 -7.71 2.75 2.64
C ASP A 71 -6.46 3.56 2.27
N VAL A 72 -5.40 3.50 3.09
CA VAL A 72 -4.09 4.10 2.78
C VAL A 72 -3.20 3.15 1.99
N TYR A 73 -3.22 1.85 2.30
CA TYR A 73 -2.50 0.81 1.55
C TYR A 73 -2.87 0.81 0.06
N TYR A 74 -4.18 0.84 -0.23
CA TYR A 74 -4.67 0.57 -1.58
C TYR A 74 -4.21 1.62 -2.62
N PRO A 75 -4.24 2.94 -2.35
CA PRO A 75 -3.64 3.94 -3.22
C PRO A 75 -2.15 3.72 -3.49
N TYR A 76 -1.35 3.32 -2.50
CA TYR A 76 0.07 3.04 -2.71
C TYR A 76 0.30 1.80 -3.57
N TYR A 77 -0.51 0.75 -3.40
CA TYR A 77 -0.49 -0.43 -4.26
C TYR A 77 -0.81 -0.08 -5.73
N LEU A 78 -1.85 0.75 -5.96
CA LEU A 78 -2.20 1.23 -7.29
C LEU A 78 -1.09 2.10 -7.91
N ALA A 79 -0.53 3.03 -7.13
CA ALA A 79 0.58 3.87 -7.55
C ALA A 79 1.80 3.02 -7.95
N ALA A 80 2.14 1.99 -7.17
CA ALA A 80 3.22 1.05 -7.51
C ALA A 80 2.98 0.38 -8.86
N SER A 81 1.75 -0.08 -9.12
CA SER A 81 1.39 -0.72 -10.40
C SER A 81 1.57 0.24 -11.57
N ILE A 82 1.13 1.50 -11.42
CA ILE A 82 1.29 2.54 -12.45
C ILE A 82 2.77 2.86 -12.68
N TYR A 83 3.54 3.08 -11.61
CA TYR A 83 4.98 3.36 -11.72
C TYR A 83 5.75 2.23 -12.38
N LEU A 84 5.40 0.97 -12.09
CA LEU A 84 6.00 -0.18 -12.75
C LEU A 84 5.70 -0.19 -14.26
N THR A 85 4.45 0.06 -14.66
CA THR A 85 4.09 0.13 -16.09
C THR A 85 4.77 1.28 -16.84
N ASN A 86 5.09 2.37 -16.13
CA ASN A 86 5.77 3.54 -16.67
C ASN A 86 7.31 3.48 -16.53
N GLY A 87 7.85 2.45 -15.89
CA GLY A 87 9.30 2.24 -15.79
C GLY A 87 9.97 3.13 -14.74
N GLN A 88 9.18 3.75 -13.89
CA GLN A 88 9.60 4.62 -12.80
C GLN A 88 9.96 3.76 -11.59
N LEU A 89 11.09 3.05 -11.67
CA LEU A 89 11.45 2.01 -10.71
C LEU A 89 11.73 2.54 -9.29
N ASP A 90 12.18 3.79 -9.16
CA ASP A 90 12.43 4.39 -7.85
C ASP A 90 11.11 4.75 -7.14
N GLU A 91 10.18 5.34 -7.87
CA GLU A 91 8.82 5.65 -7.41
C GLU A 91 8.04 4.36 -7.11
N TYR A 92 8.18 3.34 -7.96
CA TYR A 92 7.66 2.00 -7.73
C TYR A 92 8.15 1.44 -6.40
N LYS A 93 9.47 1.42 -6.15
CA LYS A 93 10.04 0.90 -4.89
C LYS A 93 9.55 1.69 -3.67
N LYS A 94 9.42 3.01 -3.78
CA LYS A 94 8.88 3.86 -2.72
C LYS A 94 7.42 3.50 -2.42
N ALA A 95 6.58 3.36 -3.45
CA ALA A 95 5.18 2.99 -3.31
C ALA A 95 5.00 1.59 -2.71
N ILE A 96 5.79 0.60 -3.14
CA ILE A 96 5.81 -0.75 -2.54
C ILE A 96 6.15 -0.70 -1.05
N LYS A 97 7.17 0.09 -0.67
CA LYS A 97 7.56 0.24 0.73
C LYS A 97 6.43 0.84 1.58
N LEU A 98 5.79 1.90 1.09
CA LEU A 98 4.68 2.56 1.80
C LEU A 98 3.47 1.62 1.95
N ALA A 99 3.07 0.95 0.87
CA ALA A 99 2.03 -0.08 0.93
C ALA A 99 2.37 -1.19 1.95
N GLY A 100 3.62 -1.64 1.96
CA GLY A 100 4.10 -2.66 2.90
C GLY A 100 4.03 -2.21 4.36
N VAL A 101 4.30 -0.94 4.67
CA VAL A 101 4.18 -0.37 6.02
C VAL A 101 2.74 -0.42 6.51
N GLU A 102 1.77 -0.05 5.67
CA GLU A 102 0.35 -0.10 6.03
C GLU A 102 -0.13 -1.54 6.29
N LEU A 103 0.29 -2.52 5.48
CA LEU A 103 -0.02 -3.93 5.74
C LEU A 103 0.63 -4.43 7.03
N VAL A 104 1.83 -3.97 7.38
CA VAL A 104 2.45 -4.29 8.69
C VAL A 104 1.61 -3.72 9.84
N ALA A 105 1.11 -2.49 9.72
CA ALA A 105 0.23 -1.89 10.74
C ALA A 105 -1.06 -2.71 10.93
N ILE A 106 -1.70 -3.12 9.83
CA ILE A 106 -2.87 -4.02 9.87
C ILE A 106 -2.54 -5.33 10.59
N GLN A 107 -1.38 -5.93 10.30
CA GLN A 107 -0.94 -7.17 10.95
C GLN A 107 -0.85 -7.01 12.48
N VAL A 108 -0.24 -5.91 12.94
CA VAL A 108 -0.08 -5.61 14.37
C VAL A 108 -1.44 -5.45 15.05
N LEU A 109 -2.40 -4.78 14.41
CA LEU A 109 -3.76 -4.61 14.94
C LEU A 109 -4.51 -5.95 15.06
N ILE A 110 -4.40 -6.81 14.05
CA ILE A 110 -4.98 -8.16 14.03
C ILE A 110 -4.38 -9.00 15.17
N ASP A 111 -3.05 -9.06 15.27
CA ASP A 111 -2.36 -9.87 16.27
C ASP A 111 -2.64 -9.39 17.70
N GLY A 112 -2.70 -8.06 17.89
CA GLY A 112 -3.10 -7.46 19.17
C GLY A 112 -4.52 -7.84 19.61
N SER A 113 -5.43 -8.06 18.65
CA SER A 113 -6.82 -8.50 18.94
C SER A 113 -6.91 -9.96 19.37
N ILE A 114 -5.97 -10.79 18.92
CA ILE A 114 -5.83 -12.18 19.37
C ILE A 114 -5.24 -12.21 20.78
N GLY A 115 -4.25 -11.37 21.07
CA GLY A 115 -3.61 -11.27 22.39
C GLY A 115 -4.53 -10.77 23.50
N LYS A 116 -5.41 -9.80 23.21
CA LYS A 116 -6.38 -9.26 24.18
C LYS A 116 -7.47 -10.25 24.59
N ASN A 117 -7.75 -11.28 23.77
CA ASN A 117 -8.77 -12.30 24.07
C ASN A 117 -8.30 -13.44 24.98
N ARG A 118 -6.99 -13.60 25.25
CA ARG A 118 -6.51 -14.58 26.25
C ARG A 118 -6.82 -14.17 27.69
N LEU A 119 -7.03 -12.88 27.94
CA LEU A 119 -7.36 -12.34 29.27
C LEU A 119 -8.86 -12.30 29.57
N SER A 120 -9.71 -12.69 28.60
CA SER A 120 -11.17 -12.72 28.74
C SER A 120 -11.71 -14.15 28.98
N GLN A 121 -10.84 -15.16 28.99
CA GLN A 121 -11.23 -16.58 29.18
C GLN A 121 -10.64 -17.25 30.42
N SER A 122 -9.86 -16.54 31.24
CA SER A 122 -9.55 -17.02 32.58
C SER A 122 -10.40 -16.25 33.58
N SER A 123 -11.31 -16.96 34.25
CA SER A 123 -11.77 -16.49 35.55
C SER A 123 -10.53 -16.37 36.44
N PRO A 124 -10.40 -15.33 37.29
CA PRO A 124 -9.31 -15.26 38.28
C PRO A 124 -9.20 -16.50 39.19
N ARG A 125 -10.18 -17.41 39.14
CA ARG A 125 -10.19 -18.69 39.84
C ARG A 125 -9.38 -19.79 39.16
N ASP A 126 -9.10 -19.69 37.87
CA ASP A 126 -8.41 -20.76 37.12
C ASP A 126 -6.88 -20.68 37.26
N LEU A 127 -6.35 -19.63 37.90
CA LEU A 127 -4.92 -19.48 38.23
C LEU A 127 -4.55 -20.02 39.62
N ILE A 128 -5.51 -20.57 40.37
CA ILE A 128 -5.28 -21.06 41.75
C ILE A 128 -5.10 -22.59 41.80
N TYR A 129 -5.46 -23.32 40.74
CA TYR A 129 -5.49 -24.79 40.77
C TYR A 129 -4.92 -25.45 39.52
N GLU A 130 -3.65 -25.23 39.18
CA GLU A 130 -2.86 -26.27 38.53
C GLU A 130 -1.44 -26.30 39.13
N ARG A 131 -1.24 -27.26 40.03
CA ARG A 131 0.04 -27.80 40.47
C ARG A 131 0.25 -29.14 39.78
#